data_AF-A0A519JS11-F1
#
_entry.id   AF-A0A519JS11-F1
#
_cell.length_a   1.000
_cell.length_b   1.000
_cell.length_c   1.000
_cell.angle_alpha   90.00
_cell.angle_beta   90.00
_cell.angle_gamma   90.00
#
_symmetry.space_group_name_H-M   'P 1'
#
loop_
_entity.id
_entity.type
_entity.pdbx_description
1 polymer ?
#
loop_
_entity_poly.entity_id
_entity_poly.type
_entity_poly.pdbx_seq_one_letter_code
_entity_poly.pdbx_strand_id
1 'polypeptide(L)'
;MYRFIESIKVEDQKIFLVELHQQRINQTFSHFGKERKIDIYSLFIHLEHEEDGLYKFRLEYDLENNVTQQILPYAVSEHDDFELIINNTIDYSFKSADRTGFQQMKKDSGADEIIIVKDGQITDSSYSNLLFLKDKKWFTPK
;
A
#
# COMPACT_ATOMS: atom_id res chain seq x y z
N MET A 1 2.44 14.02 -13.55
CA MET A 1 2.15 14.51 -12.19
C MET A 1 2.20 13.29 -11.27
N TYR A 2 3.00 13.32 -10.20
CA TYR A 2 3.12 12.17 -9.30
C TYR A 2 1.86 12.06 -8.44
N ARG A 3 1.25 10.87 -8.43
CA ARG A 3 0.16 10.52 -7.52
C ARG A 3 0.59 9.40 -6.61
N PHE A 4 0.15 9.49 -5.37
CA PHE A 4 0.44 8.53 -4.31
C PHE A 4 -0.87 7.97 -3.76
N ILE A 5 -0.79 6.84 -3.08
CA ILE A 5 -1.95 6.12 -2.59
C ILE A 5 -1.72 5.60 -1.17
N GLU A 6 -2.75 5.72 -0.33
CA GLU A 6 -2.90 5.02 0.94
C GLU A 6 -4.10 4.08 0.87
N SER A 7 -3.93 2.85 1.36
CA SER A 7 -5.00 1.85 1.53
C SER A 7 -5.04 1.48 2.99
N ILE A 8 -6.09 1.90 3.70
CA ILE A 8 -6.18 1.86 5.16
C ILE A 8 -7.32 0.94 5.56
N LYS A 9 -7.06 0.01 6.49
CA LYS A 9 -8.09 -0.87 7.04
C LYS A 9 -9.07 -0.03 7.86
N VAL A 10 -10.36 -0.24 7.59
CA VAL A 10 -11.47 0.22 8.43
C VAL A 10 -12.27 -1.01 8.81
N GLU A 11 -12.58 -1.16 10.09
CA GLU A 11 -13.39 -2.28 10.60
C GLU A 11 -14.25 -1.74 11.74
N ASP A 12 -15.56 -1.95 11.64
CA ASP A 12 -16.56 -1.50 12.61
C ASP A 12 -16.37 -0.01 12.99
N GLN A 13 -16.36 0.84 11.96
CA GLN A 13 -16.15 2.30 12.03
C GLN A 13 -14.80 2.77 12.57
N LYS A 14 -13.88 1.85 12.87
CA LYS A 14 -12.54 2.17 13.35
C LYS A 14 -11.53 2.16 12.23
N ILE A 15 -10.83 3.28 12.05
CA ILE A 15 -9.66 3.37 11.17
C ILE A 15 -8.41 2.83 11.89
N PHE A 16 -7.63 1.99 11.22
CA PHE A 16 -6.46 1.34 11.82
C PHE A 16 -5.15 1.97 11.33
N LEU A 17 -4.17 2.05 12.24
CA LEU A 17 -2.79 2.49 11.96
C LEU A 17 -2.70 3.87 11.28
N VAL A 18 -3.68 4.75 11.52
CA VAL A 18 -3.81 6.05 10.85
C VAL A 18 -2.55 6.90 11.01
N GLU A 19 -1.86 6.81 12.14
CA GLU A 19 -0.63 7.53 12.42
C GLU A 19 0.51 7.09 11.50
N LEU A 20 0.65 5.79 11.22
CA LEU A 20 1.67 5.26 10.32
C LEU A 20 1.41 5.66 8.87
N HIS A 21 0.13 5.63 8.46
CA HIS A 21 -0.27 6.13 7.15
C HIS A 21 0.02 7.63 7.01
N GLN A 22 -0.32 8.42 8.04
CA GLN A 22 -0.06 9.86 8.04
C GLN A 22 1.44 10.17 8.00
N GLN A 23 2.26 9.40 8.73
CA GLN A 23 3.73 9.51 8.68
C GLN A 23 4.27 9.25 7.27
N ARG A 24 3.77 8.24 6.55
CA ARG A 24 4.19 7.98 5.17
C ARG A 24 3.84 9.12 4.22
N ILE A 25 2.65 9.72 4.35
CA ILE A 25 2.30 10.95 3.61
C ILE A 25 3.29 12.06 3.94
N ASN A 26 3.55 12.30 5.23
CA ASN A 26 4.46 13.37 5.66
C ASN A 26 5.87 13.20 5.09
N GLN A 27 6.40 11.96 5.13
CA GLN A 27 7.70 11.62 4.56
C GLN A 27 7.74 11.87 3.05
N THR A 28 6.66 11.52 2.34
CA THR A 28 6.54 11.77 0.90
C THR A 28 6.61 13.26 0.62
N PHE A 29 5.77 14.08 1.27
CA PHE A 29 5.80 15.54 1.09
C PHE A 29 7.15 16.16 1.48
N SER A 30 7.73 15.73 2.60
CA SER A 30 9.03 16.19 3.07
C SER A 30 10.14 15.88 2.08
N HIS A 31 10.13 14.68 1.46
CA HIS A 31 11.11 14.30 0.45
C HIS A 31 11.09 15.24 -0.76
N PHE A 32 9.89 15.66 -1.19
CA PHE A 32 9.73 16.58 -2.31
C PHE A 32 9.80 18.07 -1.91
N GLY A 33 10.08 18.39 -0.63
CA GLY A 33 10.12 19.77 -0.15
C GLY A 33 8.79 20.51 -0.24
N LYS A 34 7.67 19.78 -0.12
CA LYS A 34 6.30 20.30 -0.28
C LYS A 34 5.59 20.40 1.07
N GLU A 35 4.72 21.39 1.20
CA GLU A 35 3.88 21.55 2.38
C GLU A 35 2.71 20.56 2.35
N ARG A 36 2.59 19.74 3.40
CA ARG A 36 1.52 18.75 3.57
C ARG A 36 0.37 19.36 4.37
N LYS A 37 -0.82 19.40 3.76
CA LYS A 37 -2.08 19.85 4.38
C LYS A 37 -3.08 18.71 4.61
N ILE A 38 -2.80 17.55 4.04
CA ILE A 38 -3.64 16.35 4.16
C ILE A 38 -3.64 15.82 5.61
N ASP A 39 -4.83 15.67 6.18
CA ASP A 39 -5.05 15.01 7.46
C ASP A 39 -6.01 13.83 7.27
N ILE A 40 -5.50 12.60 7.39
CA ILE A 40 -6.26 11.38 7.09
C ILE A 40 -7.48 11.25 8.01
N TYR A 41 -7.32 11.58 9.30
CA TYR A 41 -8.40 11.42 10.28
C TYR A 41 -9.56 12.37 9.96
N SER A 42 -9.27 13.65 9.69
CA SER A 42 -10.27 14.64 9.28
C SER A 42 -11.00 14.23 7.99
N LEU A 43 -10.28 13.61 7.05
CA LEU A 43 -10.87 13.09 5.82
C LEU A 43 -11.79 11.88 6.06
N PHE A 44 -11.43 11.01 7.01
CA PHE A 44 -12.17 9.81 7.35
C PHE A 44 -13.48 10.10 8.10
N ILE A 45 -13.49 11.01 9.08
CA ILE A 45 -14.69 11.30 9.89
C ILE A 45 -15.89 11.84 9.10
N HIS A 46 -15.67 12.29 7.86
CA HIS A 46 -16.71 12.79 6.96
C HIS A 46 -17.22 11.72 5.97
N LEU A 47 -16.76 10.48 6.09
CA LEU A 47 -17.19 9.38 5.22
C LEU A 47 -18.30 8.55 5.86
N GLU A 48 -19.44 8.51 5.20
CA GLU A 48 -20.52 7.59 5.53
C GLU A 48 -20.20 6.17 5.02
N HIS A 49 -20.40 5.17 5.87
CA HIS A 49 -20.37 3.73 5.54
C HIS A 49 -21.26 2.97 6.52
N GLU A 50 -21.68 1.75 6.16
CA GLU A 50 -22.51 0.92 7.03
C GLU A 50 -21.74 0.55 8.33
N GLU A 51 -22.47 0.43 9.43
CA GLU A 51 -21.90 0.43 10.79
C GLU A 51 -21.02 -0.80 11.08
N ASP A 52 -21.26 -1.93 10.42
CA ASP A 52 -20.59 -3.21 10.69
C ASP A 52 -19.90 -3.76 9.43
N GLY A 53 -18.64 -4.16 9.55
CA GLY A 53 -17.94 -4.87 8.48
C GLY A 53 -16.53 -4.37 8.19
N LEU A 54 -15.88 -5.08 7.25
CA LEU A 54 -14.51 -4.84 6.85
C LEU A 54 -14.47 -3.99 5.57
N TYR A 55 -13.82 -2.84 5.67
CA TYR A 55 -13.69 -1.87 4.60
C TYR A 55 -12.22 -1.47 4.36
N LYS A 56 -11.98 -0.96 3.16
CA LYS A 56 -10.74 -0.32 2.76
C LYS A 56 -11.04 1.14 2.49
N PHE A 57 -10.46 2.01 3.31
CA PHE A 57 -10.39 3.44 3.02
C PHE A 57 -9.19 3.70 2.11
N ARG A 58 -9.47 4.06 0.85
CA ARG A 58 -8.46 4.33 -0.17
C ARG A 58 -8.37 5.82 -0.44
N LEU A 59 -7.19 6.36 -0.24
CA LEU A 59 -6.87 7.77 -0.40
C LEU A 59 -5.81 7.93 -1.48
N GLU A 60 -6.12 8.62 -2.57
CA GLU A 60 -5.15 9.09 -3.55
C GLU A 60 -4.87 10.57 -3.37
N TYR A 61 -3.62 10.97 -3.54
CA TYR A 61 -3.23 12.37 -3.42
C TYR A 61 -2.05 12.73 -4.33
N ASP A 62 -1.88 14.04 -4.56
CA ASP A 62 -0.70 14.60 -5.20
C ASP A 62 0.00 15.62 -4.29
N LEU A 63 1.13 16.14 -4.76
CA LEU A 63 1.97 17.11 -4.03
C LEU A 63 1.39 18.53 -3.98
N GLU A 64 0.27 18.79 -4.68
CA GLU A 64 -0.47 20.04 -4.61
C GLU A 64 -1.65 19.94 -3.63
N ASN A 65 -1.68 18.86 -2.83
CA ASN A 65 -2.73 18.56 -1.86
C ASN A 65 -4.11 18.27 -2.47
N ASN A 66 -4.19 17.94 -3.77
CA ASN A 66 -5.44 17.41 -4.30
C ASN A 66 -5.63 15.99 -3.79
N VAL A 67 -6.86 15.67 -3.41
CA VAL A 67 -7.22 14.40 -2.78
C VAL A 67 -8.41 13.77 -3.48
N THR A 68 -8.37 12.46 -3.68
CA THR A 68 -9.52 11.63 -4.04
C THR A 68 -9.62 10.50 -3.04
N GLN A 69 -10.82 10.27 -2.51
CA GLN A 69 -11.01 9.35 -1.41
C GLN A 69 -12.24 8.46 -1.64
N GLN A 70 -12.16 7.20 -1.21
CA GLN A 70 -13.25 6.25 -1.33
C GLN A 70 -13.20 5.21 -0.21
N ILE A 71 -14.38 4.77 0.25
CA ILE A 71 -14.52 3.62 1.15
C ILE A 71 -15.18 2.47 0.37
N LEU A 72 -14.58 1.29 0.46
CA LEU A 72 -15.00 0.11 -0.32
C LEU A 72 -15.07 -1.10 0.60
N PRO A 73 -16.09 -1.97 0.50
CA PRO A 73 -16.07 -3.26 1.16
C PRO A 73 -14.77 -4.01 0.83
N TYR A 74 -14.20 -4.69 1.81
CA TYR A 74 -12.91 -5.35 1.67
C TYR A 74 -13.01 -6.83 2.02
N ALA A 75 -12.61 -7.66 1.07
CA ALA A 75 -12.34 -9.08 1.26
C ALA A 75 -10.83 -9.30 1.29
N VAL A 76 -10.38 -10.10 2.25
CA VAL A 76 -8.97 -10.51 2.33
C VAL A 76 -8.68 -11.45 1.17
N SER A 77 -7.59 -11.20 0.45
CA SER A 77 -7.11 -12.10 -0.60
C SER A 77 -6.30 -13.24 0.01
N GLU A 78 -6.67 -14.47 -0.32
CA GLU A 78 -5.88 -15.67 -0.08
C GLU A 78 -5.07 -15.97 -1.35
N HIS A 79 -3.81 -16.38 -1.20
CA HIS A 79 -2.92 -16.75 -2.29
C HIS A 79 -2.35 -18.13 -2.00
N ASP A 80 -2.51 -19.06 -2.94
CA ASP A 80 -2.05 -20.44 -2.77
C ASP A 80 -0.57 -20.59 -3.14
N ASP A 81 -0.08 -19.79 -4.07
CA ASP A 81 1.31 -19.82 -4.52
C ASP A 81 1.91 -18.44 -4.83
N PHE A 82 3.24 -18.42 -4.91
CA PHE A 82 4.03 -17.23 -5.18
C PHE A 82 5.11 -17.54 -6.21
N GLU A 83 5.24 -16.71 -7.25
CA GLU A 83 6.34 -16.79 -8.20
C GLU A 83 7.43 -15.74 -7.90
N LEU A 84 8.71 -16.14 -8.00
CA LEU A 84 9.83 -15.19 -7.90
C LEU A 84 10.00 -14.44 -9.22
N ILE A 85 9.84 -13.12 -9.20
CA ILE A 85 10.02 -12.26 -10.37
C ILE A 85 11.26 -11.39 -10.20
N ILE A 86 12.23 -11.52 -11.11
CA ILE A 86 13.44 -10.70 -11.10
C ILE A 86 13.14 -9.36 -11.79
N ASN A 87 13.28 -8.26 -11.04
CA ASN A 87 13.15 -6.92 -11.59
C ASN A 87 14.11 -5.93 -10.91
N ASN A 88 15.20 -5.60 -11.59
CA ASN A 88 16.24 -4.72 -11.06
C ASN A 88 15.97 -3.22 -11.32
N THR A 89 14.97 -2.89 -12.15
CA THR A 89 14.71 -1.51 -12.58
C THR A 89 13.48 -0.90 -11.93
N ILE A 90 12.60 -1.71 -11.34
CA ILE A 90 11.40 -1.21 -10.67
C ILE A 90 11.78 -0.31 -9.48
N ASP A 91 11.15 0.86 -9.41
CA ASP A 91 11.25 1.77 -8.28
C ASP A 91 9.87 1.96 -7.65
N TYR A 92 9.80 1.65 -6.37
CA TYR A 92 8.62 1.82 -5.54
C TYR A 92 9.00 2.40 -4.17
N SER A 93 10.06 3.23 -4.14
CA SER A 93 10.51 3.97 -2.95
C SER A 93 9.39 4.78 -2.29
N PHE A 94 8.39 5.17 -3.10
CA PHE A 94 7.13 5.73 -2.63
C PHE A 94 5.96 4.81 -2.99
N LYS A 95 4.90 4.90 -2.19
CA LYS A 95 3.62 4.23 -2.47
C LYS A 95 2.86 4.98 -3.57
N SER A 96 3.40 4.93 -4.79
CA SER A 96 2.81 5.54 -5.98
C SER A 96 1.45 4.92 -6.31
N ALA A 97 0.53 5.75 -6.80
CA ALA A 97 -0.75 5.31 -7.34
C ALA A 97 -0.59 4.56 -8.67
N ASP A 98 0.51 4.81 -9.40
CA ASP A 98 0.86 4.03 -10.59
C ASP A 98 1.36 2.64 -10.19
N ARG A 99 0.51 1.63 -10.46
CA ARG A 99 0.78 0.20 -10.19
C ARG A 99 0.97 -0.61 -11.46
N THR A 100 1.18 0.04 -12.61
CA THR A 100 1.35 -0.65 -13.91
C THR A 100 2.48 -1.67 -13.88
N GLY A 101 3.63 -1.33 -13.28
CA GLY A 101 4.77 -2.26 -13.14
C GLY A 101 4.43 -3.52 -12.35
N PHE A 102 3.74 -3.39 -11.21
CA PHE A 102 3.30 -4.55 -10.42
C PHE A 102 2.23 -5.37 -11.14
N GLN A 103 1.27 -4.70 -11.79
CA GLN A 103 0.21 -5.35 -12.56
C GLN A 103 0.77 -6.15 -13.74
N GLN A 104 1.78 -5.61 -14.42
CA GLN A 104 2.43 -6.30 -15.53
C GLN A 104 3.19 -7.53 -15.03
N MET A 105 4.00 -7.42 -13.97
CA MET A 105 4.70 -8.56 -13.38
C MET A 105 3.75 -9.65 -12.88
N LYS A 106 2.62 -9.26 -12.26
CA LYS A 106 1.56 -10.20 -11.87
C LYS A 106 0.93 -10.90 -13.07
N LYS A 107 0.62 -10.14 -14.13
CA LYS A 107 -0.01 -10.67 -15.34
C LYS A 107 0.90 -11.67 -16.08
N ASP A 108 2.21 -11.43 -16.02
CA ASP A 108 3.21 -12.29 -16.65
C ASP A 108 3.57 -13.51 -15.79
N SER A 109 3.14 -13.51 -14.52
CA SER A 109 3.30 -14.64 -13.61
C SER A 109 2.24 -15.71 -13.82
N GLY A 110 2.61 -16.96 -13.58
CA GLY A 110 1.69 -18.11 -13.53
C GLY A 110 1.10 -18.38 -12.14
N ALA A 111 1.43 -17.57 -11.13
CA ALA A 111 1.01 -17.74 -9.73
C ALA A 111 -0.04 -16.69 -9.31
N ASP A 112 -0.67 -16.92 -8.16
CA ASP A 112 -1.65 -16.00 -7.56
C ASP A 112 -1.02 -14.66 -7.14
N GLU A 113 0.22 -14.73 -6.62
CA GLU A 113 1.01 -13.58 -6.20
C GLU A 113 2.48 -13.71 -6.61
N ILE A 114 3.19 -12.60 -6.58
CA ILE A 114 4.63 -12.55 -6.89
C ILE A 114 5.43 -12.20 -5.65
N ILE A 115 6.69 -12.62 -5.64
CA ILE A 115 7.73 -12.09 -4.76
C ILE A 115 8.80 -11.49 -5.65
N ILE A 116 9.11 -10.22 -5.42
CA ILE A 116 10.05 -9.49 -6.24
C ILE A 116 11.47 -9.76 -5.74
N VAL A 117 12.35 -10.06 -6.70
CA VAL A 117 13.78 -10.18 -6.49
C VAL A 117 14.46 -9.00 -7.19
N LYS A 118 15.06 -8.10 -6.41
CA LYS A 118 15.76 -6.91 -6.90
C LYS A 118 17.22 -6.99 -6.48
N ASP A 119 18.12 -6.91 -7.46
CA ASP A 119 19.57 -6.99 -7.27
C ASP A 119 20.00 -8.23 -6.45
N GLY A 120 19.35 -9.37 -6.73
CA GLY A 120 19.59 -10.65 -6.07
C GLY A 120 19.00 -10.77 -4.65
N GLN A 121 18.22 -9.78 -4.19
CA GLN A 121 17.60 -9.77 -2.86
C GLN A 121 16.08 -9.89 -2.97
N ILE A 122 15.48 -10.68 -2.08
CA ILE A 122 14.03 -10.72 -1.88
C ILE A 122 13.59 -9.39 -1.29
N THR A 123 12.52 -8.81 -1.82
CA THR A 123 11.96 -7.53 -1.33
C THR A 123 10.50 -7.69 -0.88
N ASP A 124 9.55 -7.56 -1.81
CA ASP A 124 8.13 -7.39 -1.50
C ASP A 124 7.28 -8.22 -2.45
N SER A 125 5.99 -8.34 -2.15
CA SER A 125 4.99 -8.78 -3.11
C SER A 125 4.49 -7.61 -3.97
N SER A 126 3.52 -7.84 -4.85
CA SER A 126 2.93 -6.74 -5.64
C SER A 126 2.23 -5.67 -4.79
N TYR A 127 1.81 -5.99 -3.55
CA TYR A 127 1.06 -5.05 -2.71
C TYR A 127 1.37 -5.08 -1.21
N SER A 128 2.20 -6.03 -0.73
CA SER A 128 2.54 -6.22 0.68
C SER A 128 4.04 -6.44 0.89
N ASN A 129 4.53 -6.10 2.08
CA ASN A 129 5.83 -6.58 2.54
C ASN A 129 5.73 -8.08 2.88
N LEU A 130 6.89 -8.73 3.08
CA LEU A 130 7.00 -10.16 3.34
C LEU A 130 7.48 -10.44 4.76
N LEU A 131 6.91 -11.48 5.39
CA LEU A 131 7.36 -12.02 6.66
C LEU A 131 7.66 -13.51 6.53
N PHE A 132 8.89 -13.89 6.84
CA PHE A 132 9.36 -15.27 6.82
C PHE A 132 9.51 -15.79 8.26
N LEU A 133 8.83 -16.89 8.60
CA LEU A 133 8.98 -17.55 9.89
C LEU A 133 10.10 -18.59 9.81
N LYS A 134 11.12 -18.44 10.66
CA LYS A 134 12.16 -19.45 10.84
C LYS A 134 12.52 -19.55 12.32
N ASP A 135 12.53 -20.77 12.86
CA ASP A 135 12.91 -21.04 14.25
C ASP A 135 12.13 -20.17 15.27
N LYS A 136 10.82 -20.00 15.06
CA LYS A 136 9.91 -19.15 15.86
C LYS A 136 10.25 -17.65 15.83
N LYS A 137 11.09 -17.21 14.89
CA LYS A 137 11.44 -15.81 14.68
C LYS A 137 10.97 -15.35 13.30
N TRP A 138 10.37 -14.16 13.28
CA TRP A 138 9.94 -13.49 12.05
C TRP A 138 11.08 -12.65 11.46
N PHE A 139 11.25 -12.76 10.15
CA PHE A 139 12.22 -12.00 9.36
C PHE A 139 11.48 -11.26 8.25
N THR A 140 11.82 -9.99 8.06
CA THR A 140 11.40 -9.21 6.89
C THR A 140 12.65 -8.81 6.10
N PRO A 141 12.57 -8.70 4.77
CA PRO A 141 13.57 -8.01 3.97
C PRO A 141 13.90 -6.61 4.54
N LYS A 142 15.15 -6.19 4.36
CA LYS A 142 15.69 -4.93 4.89
C LYS A 142 15.43 -3.76 3.96
#